data_AF-A0A3A1Y8T1-F1
#
_entry.id   AF-A0A3A1Y8T1-F1
#
_cell.length_a   1.000
_cell.length_b   1.000
_cell.length_c   1.000
_cell.angle_alpha   90.00
_cell.angle_beta   90.00
_cell.angle_gamma   90.00
#
_symmetry.space_group_name_H-M   'P 1'
#
loop_
_entity.id
_entity.type
_entity.pdbx_description
1 polymer ?
#
loop_
_entity_poly.entity_id
_entity_poly.type
_entity_poly.pdbx_seq_one_letter_code
_entity_poly.pdbx_strand_id
1 'polypeptide(L)'
;MTEKNKKGHLFIISAPSGAGKSTLITKLLNSNLGKKYYLSISHTTRPVRPGEQHGVHYYFTTLDNFENLITQDEFLEYAEVFGNYYGTSKRIIREKLDQGINILLDIDWQGARNVRKQFPEAISIFILPPSIEELKQRLLNRKTDSLDVIERRMAKAENEMAHHSEYDYEILNDNLEHAYEQFIKILESYTKS
;
A
#
# COMPACT_ATOMS: atom_id res chain seq x y z
N MET A 1 32.81 -8.03 -16.85
CA MET A 1 31.39 -8.14 -17.24
C MET A 1 30.59 -7.93 -15.98
N THR A 2 30.08 -6.73 -15.73
CA THR A 2 29.23 -6.45 -14.57
C THR A 2 27.92 -7.22 -14.75
N GLU A 3 27.59 -8.14 -13.84
CA GLU A 3 26.25 -8.69 -13.76
C GLU A 3 25.27 -7.52 -13.78
N LYS A 4 24.38 -7.48 -14.78
CA LYS A 4 23.24 -6.56 -14.73
C LYS A 4 22.43 -6.98 -13.50
N ASN A 5 22.56 -6.25 -12.40
CA ASN A 5 21.63 -6.38 -11.28
C ASN A 5 20.21 -6.30 -11.88
N LYS A 6 19.42 -7.36 -11.71
CA LYS A 6 18.01 -7.33 -12.10
C LYS A 6 17.35 -6.18 -11.34
N LYS A 7 16.63 -5.32 -12.06
CA LYS A 7 15.83 -4.27 -11.41
C LYS A 7 14.82 -4.92 -10.47
N GLY A 8 14.52 -4.23 -9.37
CA GLY A 8 13.45 -4.62 -8.46
C GLY A 8 12.08 -4.50 -9.11
N HIS A 9 11.06 -5.05 -8.45
CA HIS A 9 9.68 -4.99 -8.89
C HIS A 9 8.86 -4.04 -8.01
N LEU A 10 7.88 -3.37 -8.62
CA LEU A 10 6.91 -2.53 -7.93
C LEU A 10 5.64 -3.33 -7.66
N PHE A 11 5.28 -3.51 -6.39
CA PHE A 11 4.06 -4.17 -5.96
C PHE A 11 3.10 -3.15 -5.35
N ILE A 12 1.86 -3.12 -5.82
CA ILE A 12 0.78 -2.29 -5.28
C ILE A 12 -0.10 -3.17 -4.40
N ILE A 13 -0.21 -2.84 -3.12
CA ILE A 13 -1.00 -3.60 -2.15
C ILE A 13 -2.14 -2.73 -1.66
N SER A 14 -3.37 -3.13 -1.99
CA SER A 14 -4.58 -2.44 -1.56
C SER A 14 -5.51 -3.39 -0.83
N ALA A 15 -6.32 -2.85 0.07
CA ALA A 15 -7.27 -3.63 0.85
C ALA A 15 -8.29 -2.69 1.49
N PRO A 16 -9.53 -3.13 1.74
CA PRO A 16 -10.43 -2.37 2.55
C PRO A 16 -9.90 -2.27 3.99
N SER A 17 -10.24 -1.18 4.67
CA SER A 17 -9.83 -0.97 6.06
C SER A 17 -10.27 -2.12 6.97
N GLY A 18 -9.32 -2.89 7.50
CA GLY A 18 -9.57 -4.01 8.41
C GLY A 18 -9.29 -5.40 7.82
N ALA A 19 -9.02 -5.50 6.52
CA ALA A 19 -8.73 -6.78 5.84
C ALA A 19 -7.33 -7.36 6.11
N GLY A 20 -6.53 -6.77 7.00
CA GLY A 20 -5.26 -7.35 7.46
C GLY A 20 -4.03 -7.08 6.58
N LYS A 21 -4.12 -6.17 5.60
CA LYS A 21 -2.99 -5.71 4.76
C LYS A 21 -1.73 -5.35 5.57
N SER A 22 -1.86 -4.49 6.56
CA SER A 22 -0.73 -4.04 7.37
C SER A 22 -0.07 -5.19 8.12
N THR A 23 -0.84 -6.19 8.56
CA THR A 23 -0.32 -7.40 9.21
C THR A 23 0.53 -8.22 8.23
N LEU A 24 0.06 -8.43 7.00
CA LEU A 24 0.80 -9.16 5.96
C LEU A 24 2.12 -8.45 5.59
N ILE A 25 2.06 -7.14 5.36
CA ILE A 25 3.24 -6.32 5.04
C ILE A 25 4.24 -6.37 6.20
N THR A 26 3.79 -6.18 7.44
CA THR A 26 4.66 -6.21 8.62
C THR A 26 5.32 -7.58 8.80
N LYS A 27 4.56 -8.66 8.62
CA LYS A 27 5.08 -10.04 8.69
C LYS A 27 6.15 -10.28 7.62
N LEU A 28 5.97 -9.78 6.40
CA LEU A 28 6.98 -9.85 5.33
C LEU A 28 8.25 -9.07 5.71
N LEU A 29 8.11 -7.81 6.12
CA LEU A 29 9.25 -6.95 6.44
C LEU A 29 10.08 -7.47 7.62
N ASN A 30 9.44 -8.16 8.57
CA ASN A 30 10.12 -8.80 9.71
C ASN A 30 10.68 -10.20 9.40
N SER A 31 10.40 -10.75 8.22
CA SER A 31 10.92 -12.05 7.80
C SER A 31 12.33 -11.94 7.21
N ASN A 32 12.99 -13.08 6.97
CA ASN A 32 14.28 -13.13 6.28
C ASN A 32 14.23 -12.52 4.86
N LEU A 33 13.05 -12.50 4.23
CA LEU A 33 12.86 -11.89 2.91
C LEU A 33 12.80 -10.36 2.98
N GLY A 34 12.48 -9.79 4.14
CA GLY A 34 12.20 -8.36 4.32
C GLY A 34 13.32 -7.44 3.81
N LYS A 35 14.58 -7.89 3.86
CA LYS A 35 15.74 -7.13 3.34
C LYS A 35 15.69 -6.84 1.83
N LYS A 36 14.90 -7.61 1.07
CA LYS A 36 14.70 -7.42 -0.38
C LYS A 36 13.54 -6.46 -0.69
N TYR A 37 12.82 -6.00 0.32
CA TYR A 37 11.62 -5.18 0.15
C TYR A 37 11.77 -3.84 0.85
N TYR A 38 11.21 -2.82 0.24
CA TYR A 38 11.09 -1.48 0.78
C TYR A 38 9.62 -1.08 0.78
N LEU A 39 9.07 -0.77 1.94
CA LEU A 39 7.74 -0.16 2.04
C LEU A 39 7.86 1.33 1.70
N SER A 40 7.20 1.75 0.64
CA SER A 40 7.23 3.16 0.22
C SER A 40 6.53 4.04 1.25
N ILE A 41 7.17 5.15 1.59
CA ILE A 41 6.64 6.16 2.50
C ILE A 41 6.14 7.33 1.65
N SER A 42 4.83 7.53 1.65
CA SER A 42 4.20 8.62 0.89
C SER A 42 4.39 9.97 1.59
N HIS A 43 4.36 11.05 0.82
CA HIS A 43 4.17 12.40 1.33
C HIS A 43 2.70 12.62 1.67
N THR A 44 2.40 13.45 2.66
CA THR A 44 1.02 13.86 2.92
C THR A 44 0.94 15.28 3.48
N THR A 45 -0.14 15.98 3.14
CA THR A 45 -0.50 17.28 3.75
C THR A 45 -1.32 17.12 5.02
N ARG A 46 -1.71 15.90 5.38
CA ARG A 46 -2.47 15.63 6.60
C ARG A 46 -1.64 15.95 7.84
N PRO A 47 -2.23 16.52 8.90
CA PRO A 47 -1.57 16.65 10.19
C PRO A 47 -1.12 15.31 10.76
N VAL A 48 0.04 15.31 11.43
CA VAL A 48 0.60 14.16 12.16
C VAL A 48 -0.38 13.74 13.27
N ARG A 49 -0.69 12.44 13.39
CA ARG A 49 -1.44 11.90 14.53
C ARG A 49 -0.52 11.50 15.68
N PRO A 50 -1.02 11.42 16.94
CA PRO A 50 -0.25 10.92 18.06
C PRO A 50 0.39 9.55 17.76
N GLY A 51 1.71 9.45 17.92
CA GLY A 51 2.48 8.23 17.66
C GLY A 51 3.04 8.11 16.23
N GLU A 52 2.59 8.92 15.27
CA GLU A 52 3.17 8.96 13.93
C GLU A 52 4.51 9.73 13.93
N GLN A 53 5.42 9.32 13.05
CA GLN A 53 6.75 9.89 12.90
C GLN A 53 7.04 10.22 11.43
N HIS A 54 7.58 11.41 11.19
CA HIS A 54 7.98 11.87 9.86
C HIS A 54 9.11 11.00 9.30
N GLY A 55 9.00 10.62 8.02
CA GLY A 55 9.98 9.75 7.36
C GLY A 55 9.94 8.28 7.81
N VAL A 56 8.92 7.91 8.60
CA VAL A 56 8.62 6.52 8.98
C VAL A 56 7.22 6.15 8.51
N HIS A 57 6.23 6.97 8.85
CA HIS A 57 4.82 6.73 8.49
C HIS A 57 4.46 7.48 7.21
N TYR A 58 4.80 8.78 7.17
CA TYR A 58 4.66 9.65 6.01
C TYR A 58 5.77 10.70 6.02
N TYR A 59 6.07 11.26 4.86
CA TYR A 59 6.72 12.57 4.77
C TYR A 59 5.65 13.65 4.91
N PHE A 60 5.34 14.01 6.17
CA PHE A 60 4.41 15.09 6.48
C PHE A 60 4.95 16.43 5.95
N THR A 61 4.17 17.12 5.13
CA THR A 61 4.56 18.35 4.45
C THR A 61 3.40 19.35 4.45
N THR A 62 3.65 20.61 4.11
CA THR A 62 2.60 21.62 3.93
C THR A 62 1.96 21.50 2.56
N LEU A 63 0.77 22.11 2.38
CA LEU A 63 0.11 22.18 1.08
C LEU A 63 1.00 22.87 0.03
N ASP A 64 1.53 24.05 0.33
CA ASP A 64 2.40 24.81 -0.57
C ASP A 64 3.63 23.99 -1.02
N ASN A 65 4.26 23.26 -0.09
CA ASN A 65 5.39 22.40 -0.44
C ASN A 65 4.95 21.21 -1.30
N PHE A 66 3.79 20.63 -1.02
CA PHE A 66 3.24 19.54 -1.82
C PHE A 66 2.94 19.99 -3.25
N GLU A 67 2.30 21.16 -3.41
CA GLU A 67 2.03 21.77 -4.72
C GLU A 67 3.32 22.09 -5.47
N ASN A 68 4.34 22.58 -4.78
CA ASN A 68 5.66 22.77 -5.39
C ASN A 68 6.29 21.44 -5.85
N LEU A 69 6.12 20.35 -5.11
CA LEU A 69 6.59 19.03 -5.57
C LEU A 69 5.79 18.52 -6.79
N ILE A 70 4.50 18.86 -6.90
CA ILE A 70 3.70 18.60 -8.11
C ILE A 70 4.27 19.37 -9.31
N THR A 71 4.55 20.68 -9.18
CA THR A 71 5.08 21.48 -10.29
C THR A 71 6.47 21.03 -10.74
N GLN A 72 7.23 20.38 -9.85
CA GLN A 72 8.53 19.77 -10.12
C GLN A 72 8.44 18.35 -10.69
N ASP A 73 7.24 17.80 -10.90
CA ASP A 73 7.02 16.43 -11.39
C ASP A 73 7.64 15.33 -10.48
N GLU A 74 7.71 15.58 -9.17
CA GLU A 74 8.38 14.69 -8.21
C GLU A 74 7.55 13.46 -7.81
N PHE A 75 6.25 13.45 -8.10
CA PHE A 75 5.33 12.38 -7.67
C PHE A 75 4.98 11.40 -8.78
N LEU A 76 5.22 10.10 -8.54
CA LEU A 76 4.78 9.00 -9.40
C LEU A 76 3.27 9.00 -9.49
N GLU A 77 2.60 9.19 -8.36
CA GLU A 77 1.19 9.48 -8.31
C GLU A 77 0.94 10.40 -7.14
N TYR A 78 -0.15 11.14 -7.22
CA TYR A 78 -0.72 11.82 -6.08
C TYR A 78 -2.25 11.83 -6.21
N ALA A 79 -2.92 11.90 -5.07
CA ALA A 79 -4.37 12.02 -4.99
C ALA A 79 -4.77 12.82 -3.76
N GLU A 80 -5.93 13.48 -3.86
CA GLU A 80 -6.59 14.06 -2.70
C GLU A 80 -7.52 13.01 -2.08
N VAL A 81 -7.30 12.70 -0.81
CA VAL A 81 -8.08 11.72 -0.06
C VAL A 81 -8.57 12.38 1.23
N PHE A 82 -9.89 12.59 1.33
CA PHE A 82 -10.54 13.27 2.45
C PHE A 82 -9.94 14.65 2.76
N GLY A 83 -9.76 15.50 1.74
CA GLY A 83 -9.26 16.86 1.92
C GLY A 83 -7.76 16.98 2.16
N ASN A 84 -7.01 15.88 2.04
CA ASN A 84 -5.56 15.88 2.23
C ASN A 84 -4.89 15.21 1.03
N TYR A 85 -3.78 15.77 0.58
CA TYR A 85 -2.99 15.17 -0.49
C TYR A 85 -2.11 14.05 0.03
N TYR A 86 -1.92 13.05 -0.82
CA TYR A 86 -0.97 11.96 -0.65
C TYR A 86 -0.20 11.79 -1.94
N GLY A 87 1.10 11.54 -1.86
CA GLY A 87 1.94 11.39 -3.05
C GLY A 87 3.12 10.47 -2.87
N THR A 88 3.39 9.65 -3.89
CA THR A 88 4.49 8.68 -3.92
C THR A 88 5.67 9.24 -4.72
N SER A 89 6.87 9.35 -4.14
CA SER A 89 8.02 10.00 -4.80
C SER A 89 8.61 9.18 -5.96
N LYS A 90 8.68 9.74 -7.19
CA LYS A 90 9.32 9.08 -8.34
C LYS A 90 10.77 8.73 -8.06
N ARG A 91 11.50 9.65 -7.44
CA ARG A 91 12.94 9.51 -7.17
C ARG A 91 13.23 8.30 -6.29
N ILE A 92 12.52 8.17 -5.16
CA ILE A 92 12.70 7.03 -4.24
C ILE A 92 12.36 5.71 -4.94
N ILE A 93 11.26 5.70 -5.71
CA ILE A 93 10.85 4.50 -6.45
C ILE A 93 11.96 4.07 -7.43
N ARG A 94 12.41 4.97 -8.31
CA ARG A 94 13.46 4.66 -9.28
C ARG A 94 14.75 4.21 -8.62
N GLU A 95 15.20 4.93 -7.58
CA GLU A 95 16.44 4.62 -6.86
C GLU A 95 16.41 3.19 -6.28
N LYS A 96 15.31 2.79 -5.63
CA LYS A 96 15.18 1.47 -5.02
C LYS A 96 15.04 0.36 -6.06
N LEU A 97 14.27 0.57 -7.13
CA LEU A 97 14.15 -0.41 -8.21
C LEU A 97 15.50 -0.62 -8.92
N ASP A 98 16.27 0.45 -9.17
CA ASP A 98 17.59 0.34 -9.79
C ASP A 98 18.64 -0.35 -8.88
N GLN A 99 18.44 -0.31 -7.56
CA GLN A 99 19.22 -1.09 -6.58
C GLN A 99 18.83 -2.59 -6.54
N GLY A 100 17.83 -3.03 -7.31
CA GLY A 100 17.31 -4.38 -7.25
C GLY A 100 16.39 -4.63 -6.04
N ILE A 101 15.97 -3.57 -5.33
CA ILE A 101 15.09 -3.65 -4.18
C ILE A 101 13.63 -3.60 -4.65
N ASN A 102 12.84 -4.57 -4.23
CA ASN A 102 11.40 -4.60 -4.52
C ASN A 102 10.68 -3.56 -3.66
N ILE A 103 9.65 -2.94 -4.21
CA ILE A 103 8.91 -1.89 -3.51
C ILE A 103 7.49 -2.35 -3.26
N LEU A 104 7.01 -2.11 -2.04
CA LEU A 104 5.61 -2.27 -1.66
C LEU A 104 4.99 -0.87 -1.58
N LEU A 105 4.00 -0.59 -2.42
CA LEU A 105 3.13 0.57 -2.31
C LEU A 105 1.90 0.18 -1.52
N ASP A 106 1.75 0.74 -0.33
CA ASP A 106 0.52 0.64 0.46
C ASP A 106 -0.37 1.85 0.15
N ILE A 107 -1.29 1.69 -0.81
CA ILE A 107 -2.18 2.75 -1.32
C ILE A 107 -3.61 2.24 -1.52
N ASP A 108 -4.58 3.15 -1.64
CA ASP A 108 -5.97 2.80 -1.95
C ASP A 108 -6.18 2.47 -3.44
N TRP A 109 -7.42 2.14 -3.82
CA TRP A 109 -7.74 1.77 -5.20
C TRP A 109 -7.56 2.90 -6.21
N GLN A 110 -7.70 4.17 -5.79
CA GLN A 110 -7.51 5.33 -6.66
C GLN A 110 -6.03 5.51 -6.97
N GLY A 111 -5.19 5.48 -5.92
CA GLY A 111 -3.74 5.48 -6.05
C GLY A 111 -3.27 4.31 -6.92
N ALA A 112 -3.75 3.09 -6.65
CA ALA A 112 -3.41 1.91 -7.44
C ALA A 112 -3.72 2.07 -8.92
N ARG A 113 -4.92 2.59 -9.26
CA ARG A 113 -5.31 2.87 -10.64
C ARG A 113 -4.40 3.92 -11.29
N ASN A 114 -3.99 4.95 -10.55
CA ASN A 114 -3.07 5.97 -11.05
C ASN A 114 -1.66 5.43 -11.27
N VAL A 115 -1.13 4.60 -10.36
CA VAL A 115 0.18 3.95 -10.54
C VAL A 115 0.14 3.05 -11.76
N ARG A 116 -0.87 2.16 -11.91
CA ARG A 116 -0.95 1.23 -13.04
C ARG A 116 -0.99 1.92 -14.40
N LYS A 117 -1.53 3.13 -14.49
CA LYS A 117 -1.49 3.94 -15.73
C LYS A 117 -0.07 4.42 -16.08
N GLN A 118 0.72 4.77 -15.06
CA GLN A 118 2.07 5.32 -15.24
C GLN A 118 3.17 4.28 -15.20
N PHE A 119 2.89 3.13 -14.59
CA PHE A 119 3.79 2.00 -14.37
C PHE A 119 3.04 0.69 -14.65
N PRO A 120 2.72 0.39 -15.93
CA PRO A 120 1.91 -0.79 -16.30
C PRO A 120 2.53 -2.13 -15.92
N GLU A 121 3.84 -2.16 -15.66
CA GLU A 121 4.58 -3.33 -15.17
C GLU A 121 4.43 -3.56 -13.65
N ALA A 122 3.76 -2.66 -12.94
CA ALA A 122 3.50 -2.83 -11.52
C ALA A 122 2.55 -4.01 -11.27
N ILE A 123 2.88 -4.84 -10.28
CA ILE A 123 2.08 -5.99 -9.91
C ILE A 123 1.11 -5.57 -8.81
N SER A 124 -0.18 -5.66 -9.06
CA SER A 124 -1.21 -5.21 -8.14
C SER A 124 -1.91 -6.38 -7.44
N ILE A 125 -1.98 -6.30 -6.11
CA ILE A 125 -2.56 -7.32 -5.23
C ILE A 125 -3.63 -6.67 -4.35
N PHE A 126 -4.85 -7.21 -4.39
CA PHE A 126 -5.94 -6.81 -3.52
C PHE A 126 -6.17 -7.84 -2.40
N ILE A 127 -6.20 -7.38 -1.15
CA ILE A 127 -6.47 -8.26 0.01
C ILE A 127 -7.93 -8.13 0.41
N LEU A 128 -8.68 -9.23 0.32
CA LEU A 128 -10.09 -9.30 0.67
C LEU A 128 -10.29 -9.84 2.11
N PRO A 129 -11.24 -9.33 2.89
CA PRO A 129 -11.72 -10.03 4.08
C PRO A 129 -12.58 -11.24 3.66
N PRO A 130 -12.80 -12.23 4.55
CA PRO A 130 -13.63 -13.40 4.22
C PRO A 130 -15.10 -13.04 4.04
N SER A 131 -15.58 -12.00 4.73
CA SER A 131 -16.91 -11.42 4.51
C SER A 131 -16.97 -9.99 5.07
N ILE A 132 -18.05 -9.27 4.71
CA ILE A 132 -18.37 -7.94 5.26
C ILE A 132 -18.60 -8.04 6.79
N GLU A 133 -19.28 -9.09 7.24
CA GLU A 133 -19.56 -9.33 8.65
C GLU A 133 -18.27 -9.53 9.45
N GLU A 134 -17.34 -10.33 8.93
CA GLU A 134 -16.04 -10.54 9.58
C GLU A 134 -15.22 -9.24 9.62
N LEU A 135 -15.27 -8.44 8.54
CA LEU A 135 -14.63 -7.13 8.53
C LEU A 135 -15.20 -6.22 9.64
N LYS A 136 -16.52 -6.19 9.79
CA LYS A 136 -17.21 -5.44 10.86
C LYS A 136 -16.78 -5.94 12.24
N GLN A 137 -16.73 -7.25 12.46
CA GLN A 137 -16.26 -7.83 13.72
C GLN A 137 -14.82 -7.43 14.03
N ARG A 138 -13.92 -7.48 13.04
CA ARG A 138 -12.53 -7.03 13.21
C ARG A 138 -12.42 -5.56 13.58
N LEU A 139 -13.25 -4.68 13.02
CA LEU A 139 -13.30 -3.26 13.37
C LEU A 139 -13.83 -3.04 14.80
N LEU A 140 -14.92 -3.72 15.17
CA LEU A 140 -15.49 -3.67 16.53
C LEU A 140 -14.49 -4.15 17.59
N ASN A 141 -13.79 -5.25 17.32
CA ASN A 141 -12.86 -5.86 18.26
C ASN A 141 -11.62 -5.00 18.56
N ARG A 142 -11.27 -4.05 17.68
CA ARG A 142 -10.16 -3.12 17.94
C ARG A 142 -10.46 -2.14 19.07
N LYS A 143 -11.74 -1.91 19.42
CA LYS A 143 -12.19 -0.98 20.50
C LYS A 143 -11.59 0.43 20.45
N THR A 144 -11.05 0.85 19.29
CA THR A 144 -10.42 2.15 19.08
C THR A 144 -11.36 3.17 18.46
N ASP A 145 -12.49 2.72 17.91
CA ASP A 145 -13.39 3.52 17.09
C ASP A 145 -14.81 3.50 17.68
N SER A 146 -15.52 4.63 17.61
CA SER A 146 -16.94 4.68 17.94
C SER A 146 -17.80 3.96 16.89
N LEU A 147 -19.04 3.61 17.24
CA LEU A 147 -19.96 2.95 16.30
C LEU A 147 -20.17 3.76 15.01
N ASP A 148 -20.31 5.08 15.10
CA ASP A 148 -20.45 5.96 13.93
C ASP A 148 -19.21 5.92 13.02
N VAL A 149 -18.01 5.83 13.60
CA VAL A 149 -16.76 5.69 12.84
C VAL A 149 -16.68 4.32 12.17
N ILE A 150 -17.16 3.26 12.84
CA ILE A 150 -17.22 1.92 12.27
C ILE A 150 -18.18 1.87 11.09
N GLU A 151 -19.38 2.45 11.19
CA GLU A 151 -20.33 2.49 10.07
C GLU A 151 -19.76 3.22 8.85
N ARG A 152 -19.12 4.38 9.05
CA ARG A 152 -18.44 5.10 7.98
C ARG A 152 -17.32 4.29 7.33
N ARG A 153 -16.55 3.55 8.13
CA ARG A 153 -15.49 2.66 7.63
C ARG A 153 -16.06 1.47 6.86
N MET A 154 -17.18 0.92 7.30
CA MET A 154 -17.86 -0.18 6.59
C MET A 154 -18.39 0.27 5.24
N ALA A 155 -19.07 1.42 5.16
CA ALA A 155 -19.54 1.98 3.89
C ALA A 155 -18.37 2.24 2.93
N LYS A 156 -17.24 2.73 3.45
CA LYS A 156 -16.02 2.90 2.65
C LYS A 156 -15.46 1.55 2.17
N ALA A 157 -15.41 0.55 3.04
CA ALA A 157 -14.87 -0.77 2.72
C ALA A 157 -15.66 -1.45 1.60
N GLU A 158 -16.99 -1.35 1.60
CA GLU A 158 -17.83 -1.88 0.51
C GLU A 158 -17.49 -1.23 -0.83
N ASN A 159 -17.33 0.10 -0.84
CA ASN A 159 -16.89 0.81 -2.04
C ASN A 159 -15.48 0.40 -2.48
N GLU A 160 -14.53 0.29 -1.55
CA GLU A 160 -13.16 -0.14 -1.83
C GLU A 160 -13.13 -1.57 -2.41
N MET A 161 -13.95 -2.49 -1.88
CA MET A 161 -14.03 -3.86 -2.36
C MET A 161 -14.57 -3.94 -3.79
N ALA A 162 -15.49 -3.07 -4.21
CA ALA A 162 -16.01 -3.08 -5.58
C ALA A 162 -14.91 -2.91 -6.67
N HIS A 163 -13.71 -2.48 -6.29
CA HIS A 163 -12.56 -2.30 -7.17
C HIS A 163 -11.58 -3.49 -7.19
N HIS A 164 -11.88 -4.60 -6.49
CA HIS A 164 -10.99 -5.76 -6.37
C HIS A 164 -10.62 -6.35 -7.75
N SER A 165 -11.58 -6.39 -8.67
CA SER A 165 -11.42 -6.99 -10.00
C SER A 165 -10.49 -6.21 -10.94
N GLU A 166 -10.00 -5.04 -10.53
CA GLU A 166 -9.01 -4.26 -11.29
C GLU A 166 -7.57 -4.71 -11.06
N TYR A 167 -7.34 -5.67 -10.15
CA TYR A 167 -6.02 -6.09 -9.71
C TYR A 167 -5.59 -7.39 -10.39
N ASP A 168 -4.28 -7.60 -10.48
CA ASP A 168 -3.70 -8.81 -11.08
C ASP A 168 -3.93 -10.03 -10.19
N TYR A 169 -3.96 -9.82 -8.88
CA TYR A 169 -4.15 -10.87 -7.87
C TYR A 169 -5.12 -10.44 -6.78
N GLU A 170 -5.87 -11.42 -6.28
CA GLU A 170 -6.73 -11.32 -5.12
C GLU A 170 -6.30 -12.32 -4.05
N ILE A 171 -6.25 -11.91 -2.79
CA ILE A 171 -5.95 -12.79 -1.66
C ILE A 171 -7.08 -12.68 -0.64
N LEU A 172 -7.78 -13.79 -0.41
CA LEU A 172 -8.75 -13.89 0.68
C LEU A 172 -8.01 -14.06 2.01
N ASN A 173 -8.24 -13.17 2.96
CA ASN A 173 -7.63 -13.20 4.29
C ASN A 173 -8.58 -13.74 5.36
N ASP A 174 -9.02 -14.99 5.14
CA ASP A 174 -9.78 -15.80 6.09
C ASP A 174 -8.89 -16.39 7.19
N ASN A 175 -7.69 -16.84 6.81
CA ASN A 175 -6.63 -17.32 7.67
C ASN A 175 -5.33 -16.57 7.38
N LEU A 176 -4.74 -15.95 8.41
CA LEU A 176 -3.57 -15.10 8.26
C LEU A 176 -2.35 -15.84 7.68
N GLU A 177 -2.11 -17.09 8.09
CA GLU A 177 -0.96 -17.86 7.63
C GLU A 177 -1.13 -18.28 6.16
N HIS A 178 -2.30 -18.78 5.78
CA HIS A 178 -2.59 -19.13 4.38
C HIS A 178 -2.54 -17.89 3.47
N ALA A 179 -3.12 -16.77 3.89
CA ALA A 179 -3.05 -15.51 3.15
C ALA A 179 -1.60 -15.02 3.01
N TYR A 180 -0.78 -15.18 4.05
CA TYR A 180 0.64 -14.84 4.00
C TYR A 180 1.43 -15.75 3.05
N GLU A 181 1.17 -17.06 3.06
CA GLU A 181 1.80 -17.99 2.12
C GLU A 181 1.47 -17.65 0.66
N GLN A 182 0.21 -17.33 0.37
CA GLN A 182 -0.21 -16.87 -0.95
C GLN A 182 0.47 -15.55 -1.33
N PHE A 183 0.52 -14.60 -0.40
CA PHE A 183 1.18 -13.32 -0.60
C PHE A 183 2.66 -13.51 -0.97
N ILE A 184 3.40 -14.28 -0.18
CA ILE A 184 4.80 -14.60 -0.47
C ILE A 184 4.95 -15.32 -1.81
N LYS A 185 4.09 -16.29 -2.12
CA LYS A 185 4.15 -17.04 -3.38
C LYS A 185 3.98 -16.12 -4.59
N ILE A 186 3.08 -15.14 -4.54
CA ILE A 186 2.90 -14.14 -5.60
C ILE A 186 4.18 -13.31 -5.73
N LEU A 187 4.68 -12.71 -4.63
CA LEU A 187 5.89 -11.89 -4.68
C LEU A 187 7.12 -12.66 -5.20
N GLU A 188 7.30 -13.90 -4.74
CA GLU A 188 8.40 -14.75 -5.15
C GLU A 188 8.31 -15.21 -6.60
N SER A 189 7.12 -15.27 -7.20
CA SER A 189 6.97 -15.61 -8.63
C SER A 189 7.63 -14.59 -9.57
N TYR A 190 7.84 -13.36 -9.10
CA TYR A 190 8.54 -12.29 -9.83
C TYR A 190 10.00 -12.14 -9.38
N THR A 191 10.28 -12.42 -8.10
CA THR A 191 11.59 -12.12 -7.50
C THR A 191 12.55 -13.31 -7.43
N LYS A 192 12.08 -14.54 -7.65
CA LYS A 192 12.95 -15.72 -7.76
C LYS A 192 13.63 -15.74 -9.13
N SER A 193 14.93 -15.52 -9.12
CA SER A 193 15.85 -15.67 -10.24
C SER A 193 17.21 -16.06 -9.71
#